data_AF-D5AII4-F1
#
_entry.id   AF-D5AII4-F1
#
_cell.length_a   1.000
_cell.length_b   1.000
_cell.length_c   1.000
_cell.angle_alpha   90.00
_cell.angle_beta   90.00
_cell.angle_gamma   90.00
#
_symmetry.space_group_name_H-M   'P 1'
#
loop_
_entity.id
_entity.type
_entity.pdbx_description
1 polymer ?
#
loop_
_entity_poly.entity_id
_entity_poly.type
_entity_poly.pdbx_seq_one_letter_code
_entity_poly.pdbx_strand_id
1 'polypeptide(L)'
;MSLQNRVEEMYKDHEVKPYISPERDLAAWLLEAKPVPKRNMVRLEEGILPGDIILLWRISLGSFESTTPYSKYFEYMYGINGPAHMEQLIADGYAYVESAFDSLDHITSTAKKNILKQRV
;
A
#
# COMPACT_ATOMS: atom_id res chain seq x y z
N MET A 1 -17.94 2.86 26.11
CA MET A 1 -16.80 2.30 25.35
C MET A 1 -16.42 3.31 24.27
N SER A 2 -15.16 3.76 24.21
CA SER A 2 -14.71 4.70 23.17
C SER A 2 -14.68 4.02 21.79
N LEU A 3 -14.62 4.80 20.71
CA LEU A 3 -14.48 4.25 19.35
C LEU A 3 -13.17 3.47 19.21
N GLN A 4 -12.11 3.94 19.86
CA GLN A 4 -10.80 3.29 19.88
C GLN A 4 -10.87 1.92 20.56
N ASN A 5 -11.53 1.80 21.71
CA ASN A 5 -11.68 0.51 22.39
C ASN A 5 -12.47 -0.50 21.53
N ARG A 6 -13.45 -0.04 20.74
CA ARG A 6 -14.18 -0.91 19.80
C ARG A 6 -13.27 -1.44 18.69
N VAL A 7 -12.37 -0.61 18.19
CA VAL A 7 -11.37 -1.00 17.18
C VAL A 7 -10.36 -1.98 17.76
N GLU A 8 -9.89 -1.74 18.98
CA GLU A 8 -8.98 -2.65 19.67
C GLU A 8 -9.61 -4.02 19.89
N GLU A 9 -10.86 -4.07 20.34
CA GLU A 9 -11.60 -5.31 20.52
C GLU A 9 -11.84 -6.06 19.20
N MET A 10 -12.11 -5.31 18.11
CA MET A 10 -12.31 -5.87 16.77
C MET A 10 -11.09 -6.62 16.23
N TYR A 11 -9.88 -6.17 16.59
CA TYR A 11 -8.62 -6.71 16.10
C TYR A 11 -7.78 -7.39 17.19
N LYS A 12 -8.38 -7.73 18.33
CA LYS A 12 -7.66 -8.32 19.48
C LYS A 12 -6.94 -9.64 19.16
N ASP A 13 -7.52 -10.41 18.24
CA ASP A 13 -7.03 -11.74 17.85
C ASP A 13 -6.14 -11.70 16.61
N HIS A 14 -5.83 -10.50 16.07
CA HIS A 14 -4.92 -10.36 14.94
C HIS A 14 -3.48 -10.41 15.44
N GLU A 15 -2.63 -11.15 14.74
CA GLU A 15 -1.20 -11.21 15.05
C GLU A 15 -0.56 -9.82 14.89
N VAL A 16 -0.90 -9.13 13.80
CA VAL A 16 -0.50 -7.74 13.56
C VAL A 16 -1.73 -6.81 13.57
N LYS A 17 -1.61 -5.73 14.36
CA LYS A 17 -2.43 -4.51 14.30
C LYS A 17 -2.66 -3.99 12.86
N PRO A 18 -3.85 -4.00 12.22
CA PRO A 18 -4.02 -3.23 10.99
C PRO A 18 -3.69 -1.76 11.22
N TYR A 19 -3.01 -1.14 10.26
CA TYR A 19 -2.90 0.31 10.18
C TYR A 19 -4.28 0.93 9.95
N ILE A 20 -4.56 1.98 10.72
CA ILE A 20 -5.76 2.79 10.60
C ILE A 20 -5.28 4.23 10.57
N SER A 21 -5.62 4.94 9.49
CA SER A 21 -5.18 6.32 9.32
C SER A 21 -5.70 7.20 10.46
N PRO A 22 -4.89 8.12 11.03
CA PRO A 22 -5.35 9.12 11.98
C PRO A 22 -6.50 9.99 11.44
N GLU A 23 -6.58 10.13 10.11
CA GLU A 23 -7.60 10.91 9.41
C GLU A 23 -8.89 10.11 9.15
N ARG A 24 -8.91 8.81 9.50
CA ARG A 24 -10.06 7.96 9.23
C ARG A 24 -11.22 8.34 10.14
N ASP A 25 -12.39 8.57 9.54
CA ASP A 25 -13.64 8.71 10.29
C ASP A 25 -14.04 7.35 10.89
N LEU A 26 -13.64 7.14 12.14
CA LEU A 26 -13.95 5.92 12.89
C LEU A 26 -15.44 5.77 13.16
N ALA A 27 -16.18 6.87 13.32
CA ALA A 27 -17.61 6.80 13.63
C ALA A 27 -18.38 6.27 12.42
N ALA A 28 -18.16 6.85 11.24
CA ALA A 28 -18.77 6.38 10.00
C ALA A 28 -18.31 4.96 9.64
N TRP A 29 -17.01 4.69 9.75
CA TRP A 29 -16.47 3.37 9.40
C TRP A 29 -17.01 2.25 10.30
N LEU A 30 -17.17 2.49 11.61
CA LEU A 30 -17.68 1.49 12.54
C LEU A 30 -19.19 1.18 12.39
N LEU A 31 -19.93 1.95 11.58
CA LEU A 31 -21.34 1.67 11.26
C LEU A 31 -21.47 0.61 10.15
N GLU A 32 -20.64 0.69 9.11
CA GLU A 32 -20.65 -0.24 7.98
C GLU A 32 -19.61 -1.37 8.10
N ALA A 33 -18.85 -1.36 9.20
CA ALA A 33 -17.53 -1.97 9.35
C ALA A 33 -17.32 -3.26 8.56
N LYS A 34 -16.52 -3.15 7.49
CA LYS A 34 -15.81 -4.28 6.90
C LYS A 34 -14.41 -4.33 7.51
N PRO A 35 -14.17 -5.15 8.53
CA PRO A 35 -12.87 -5.26 9.17
C PRO A 35 -11.83 -5.82 8.19
N VAL A 36 -10.57 -5.44 8.40
CA VAL A 36 -9.44 -6.07 7.72
C VAL A 36 -9.41 -7.56 8.09
N PRO A 37 -9.46 -8.48 7.11
CA PRO A 37 -9.46 -9.91 7.39
C PRO A 37 -8.22 -10.33 8.17
N LYS A 38 -8.38 -11.20 9.18
CA LYS A 38 -7.27 -11.70 10.01
C LYS A 38 -6.11 -12.27 9.19
N ARG A 39 -6.42 -13.02 8.12
CA ARG A 39 -5.42 -13.60 7.22
C ARG A 39 -4.49 -12.57 6.56
N ASN A 40 -4.94 -11.32 6.40
CA ASN A 40 -4.14 -10.26 5.79
C ASN A 40 -3.16 -9.63 6.79
N MET A 41 -3.30 -9.96 8.07
CA MET A 41 -2.45 -9.47 9.16
C MET A 41 -1.64 -10.58 9.84
N VAL A 42 -1.38 -11.66 9.09
CA VAL A 42 -0.47 -12.74 9.48
C VAL A 42 0.81 -12.57 8.67
N ARG A 43 1.97 -12.57 9.33
CA ARG A 43 3.25 -12.46 8.62
C ARG A 43 3.56 -13.76 7.90
N LEU A 44 4.15 -13.63 6.73
CA LEU A 44 4.71 -14.75 5.97
C LEU A 44 6.12 -15.08 6.46
N GLU A 45 6.73 -16.14 5.93
CA GLU A 45 8.05 -16.63 6.37
C GLU A 45 9.13 -15.55 6.36
N GLU A 46 9.07 -14.62 5.40
CA GLU A 46 10.03 -13.51 5.26
C GLU A 46 9.64 -12.26 6.07
N GLY A 47 8.65 -12.37 6.96
CA GLY A 47 8.20 -11.27 7.83
C GLY A 47 7.28 -10.24 7.15
N ILE A 48 7.05 -10.37 5.84
CA ILE A 48 6.14 -9.51 5.05
C ILE A 48 4.67 -9.89 5.25
N LEU A 49 3.78 -8.91 5.06
CA LEU A 49 2.33 -9.11 5.09
C LEU A 49 1.77 -9.35 3.68
N PRO A 50 0.59 -9.97 3.55
CA PRO A 50 -0.13 -10.05 2.29
C PRO A 50 -0.33 -8.69 1.58
N GLY A 51 -0.45 -7.59 2.34
CA GLY A 51 -0.48 -6.25 1.77
C GLY A 51 0.81 -5.86 1.02
N ASP A 52 1.95 -6.29 1.52
CA ASP A 52 3.26 -6.04 0.90
C ASP A 52 3.38 -6.79 -0.43
N ILE A 53 2.88 -8.03 -0.49
CA ILE A 53 2.79 -8.78 -1.75
C ILE A 53 1.96 -8.03 -2.78
N ILE A 54 0.87 -7.36 -2.39
CA ILE A 54 0.09 -6.57 -3.34
C ILE A 54 0.86 -5.35 -3.86
N LEU A 55 1.69 -4.71 -3.03
CA LEU A 55 2.59 -3.64 -3.50
C LEU A 55 3.58 -4.20 -4.53
N LEU A 56 4.29 -5.27 -4.18
CA LEU A 56 5.28 -5.91 -5.07
C LEU A 56 4.65 -6.40 -6.37
N TRP A 57 3.45 -6.98 -6.31
CA TRP A 57 2.74 -7.43 -7.49
C TRP A 57 2.37 -6.26 -8.41
N ARG A 58 1.96 -5.12 -7.86
CA ARG A 58 1.66 -3.94 -8.67
C ARG A 58 2.89 -3.36 -9.35
N ILE A 59 4.05 -3.39 -8.68
CA ILE A 59 5.35 -3.03 -9.28
C ILE A 59 5.69 -4.01 -10.41
N SER A 60 5.62 -5.32 -10.17
CA SER A 60 5.94 -6.35 -11.16
C SER A 60 5.06 -6.28 -12.41
N LEU A 61 3.83 -5.80 -12.30
CA LEU A 61 2.93 -5.58 -13.43
C LEU A 61 3.17 -4.26 -14.18
N GLY A 62 4.12 -3.42 -13.76
CA GLY A 62 4.36 -2.10 -14.34
C GLY A 62 3.21 -1.12 -14.08
N SER A 63 2.38 -1.37 -13.06
CA SER A 63 1.16 -0.59 -12.75
C SER A 63 1.32 0.35 -11.55
N PHE A 64 2.55 0.51 -11.08
CA PHE A 64 2.91 1.30 -9.90
C PHE A 64 4.21 2.05 -10.15
N GLU A 65 4.07 3.35 -10.40
CA GLU A 65 5.19 4.28 -10.58
C GLU A 65 5.38 5.12 -9.31
N SER A 66 6.51 5.83 -9.20
CA SER A 66 6.80 6.74 -8.06
C SER A 66 5.79 7.88 -7.90
N THR A 67 5.02 8.18 -8.94
CA THR A 67 3.95 9.20 -8.93
C THR A 67 2.57 8.63 -8.65
N THR A 68 2.43 7.30 -8.59
CA THR A 68 1.14 6.62 -8.42
C THR A 68 0.61 6.85 -7.00
N PRO A 69 -0.60 7.43 -6.84
CA PRO A 69 -1.20 7.57 -5.52
C PRO A 69 -1.51 6.20 -4.91
N TYR A 70 -1.27 6.06 -3.61
CA TYR A 70 -1.65 4.87 -2.88
C TYR A 70 -3.17 4.79 -2.74
N SER A 71 -3.74 3.69 -3.20
CA SER A 71 -5.18 3.49 -3.10
C SER A 71 -5.60 3.12 -1.68
N LYS A 72 -6.80 3.54 -1.28
CA LYS A 72 -7.37 3.28 0.06
C LYS A 72 -7.48 1.79 0.38
N TYR A 73 -7.55 0.90 -0.61
CA TYR A 73 -7.66 -0.54 -0.33
C TYR A 73 -6.45 -1.10 0.44
N PHE A 74 -5.27 -0.46 0.37
CA PHE A 74 -4.11 -0.89 1.16
C PHE A 74 -4.39 -0.79 2.66
N GLU A 75 -5.00 0.31 3.10
CA GLU A 75 -5.45 0.46 4.48
C GLU A 75 -6.73 -0.37 4.74
N TYR A 76 -7.73 -0.28 3.86
CA TYR A 76 -9.07 -0.78 4.14
C TYR A 76 -9.20 -2.30 4.01
N MET A 77 -8.46 -2.92 3.09
CA MET A 77 -8.52 -4.36 2.84
C MET A 77 -7.30 -5.09 3.37
N TYR A 78 -6.11 -4.49 3.27
CA TYR A 78 -4.86 -5.14 3.66
C TYR A 78 -4.28 -4.62 4.98
N GLY A 79 -4.82 -3.55 5.54
CA GLY A 79 -4.39 -3.04 6.85
C GLY A 79 -2.96 -2.53 6.90
N ILE A 80 -2.39 -2.09 5.77
CA ILE A 80 -1.01 -1.55 5.73
C ILE A 80 -0.99 -0.05 5.47
N ASN A 81 0.05 0.62 5.95
CA ASN A 81 0.40 1.97 5.52
C ASN A 81 1.25 1.87 4.24
N GLY A 82 0.62 2.00 3.06
CA GLY A 82 1.26 1.80 1.76
C GLY A 82 2.63 2.48 1.61
N PRO A 83 2.75 3.81 1.84
CA PRO A 83 4.03 4.52 1.79
C PRO A 83 5.12 3.94 2.70
N ALA A 84 4.82 3.76 3.99
CA ALA A 84 5.82 3.26 4.96
C ALA A 84 6.27 1.83 4.64
N HIS A 85 5.35 0.99 4.19
CA HIS A 85 5.66 -0.37 3.76
C HIS A 85 6.47 -0.39 2.46
N MET A 86 6.22 0.52 1.52
CA MET A 86 7.05 0.65 0.32
C MET A 86 8.49 1.02 0.66
N GLU A 87 8.70 1.98 1.58
CA GLU A 87 10.04 2.34 2.04
C GLU A 87 10.77 1.15 2.66
N GLN A 88 10.07 0.36 3.47
CA GLN A 88 10.62 -0.87 4.07
C GLN A 88 10.96 -1.91 2.99
N LEU A 89 10.08 -2.14 2.02
CA LEU A 89 10.33 -3.10 0.92
C LEU A 89 11.55 -2.71 0.07
N ILE A 90 11.78 -1.41 -0.12
CA ILE A 90 12.98 -0.91 -0.80
C ILE A 90 14.22 -1.14 0.07
N ALA A 91 14.14 -0.85 1.37
CA ALA A 91 15.24 -1.06 2.31
C ALA A 91 15.65 -2.55 2.43
N ASP A 92 14.66 -3.45 2.38
CA ASP A 92 14.86 -4.90 2.45
C ASP A 92 15.28 -5.51 1.09
N GLY A 93 15.31 -4.71 0.02
CA GLY A 93 15.77 -5.13 -1.31
C GLY A 93 14.75 -5.88 -2.16
N TYR A 94 13.47 -5.89 -1.77
CA TYR A 94 12.39 -6.48 -2.58
C TYR A 94 11.99 -5.60 -3.77
N ALA A 95 12.23 -4.30 -3.67
CA ALA A 95 11.98 -3.33 -4.74
C ALA A 95 13.13 -2.31 -4.80
N TYR A 96 13.26 -1.62 -5.92
CA TYR A 96 14.23 -0.54 -6.08
C TYR A 96 13.62 0.61 -6.87
N VAL A 97 14.18 1.80 -6.68
CA VAL A 97 13.80 2.99 -7.45
C VAL A 97 14.61 3.00 -8.74
N GLU A 98 13.92 2.89 -9.86
CA GLU A 98 14.54 2.98 -11.18
C GLU A 98 15.09 4.38 -11.49
N SER A 99 16.09 4.44 -12.37
CA SER A 99 16.54 5.72 -12.91
C SER A 99 15.48 6.32 -13.84
N ALA A 100 15.60 7.61 -14.14
CA ALA A 100 14.70 8.27 -15.08
C ALA A 100 14.76 7.70 -16.52
N PHE A 101 15.86 7.03 -16.88
CA PHE A 101 16.00 6.38 -18.18
C PHE A 101 15.39 4.97 -18.17
N ASP A 102 15.65 4.19 -17.11
CA ASP A 102 15.10 2.84 -16.98
C ASP A 102 13.58 2.88 -16.88
N SER A 103 13.04 3.89 -16.20
CA SER A 103 11.59 4.05 -16.04
C SER A 103 10.84 4.38 -17.34
N LEU A 104 11.57 4.73 -18.41
CA LEU A 104 10.94 4.97 -19.70
C LEU A 104 10.23 3.72 -20.22
N ASP A 105 10.66 2.51 -19.85
CA ASP A 105 10.02 1.28 -20.34
C ASP A 105 8.58 1.10 -19.81
N HIS A 106 8.23 1.78 -18.71
CA HIS A 106 6.89 1.69 -18.10
C HIS A 106 5.90 2.74 -18.58
N ILE A 107 6.36 3.76 -19.32
CA ILE A 107 5.48 4.84 -19.82
C ILE A 107 5.10 4.68 -21.28
N THR A 108 3.90 5.15 -21.64
CA THR A 108 3.38 5.07 -23.01
C THR A 108 4.20 5.89 -24.01
N SER A 109 4.19 5.49 -25.28
CA SER A 109 4.83 6.24 -26.38
C SER A 109 4.35 7.70 -26.48
N THR A 110 3.09 7.96 -26.12
CA THR A 110 2.53 9.32 -26.06
C THR A 110 3.20 10.14 -24.96
N ALA A 111 3.38 9.58 -23.77
CA ALA A 111 4.09 10.24 -22.67
C ALA A 111 5.54 10.53 -23.04
N LYS A 112 6.26 9.56 -23.63
CA LYS A 112 7.62 9.75 -24.16
C LYS A 112 7.69 10.91 -25.14
N LYS A 113 6.77 10.97 -26.11
CA LYS A 113 6.70 12.05 -27.11
C LYS A 113 6.47 13.42 -26.47
N ASN A 114 5.63 13.49 -25.44
CA ASN A 114 5.36 14.75 -24.73
C ASN A 114 6.60 15.24 -23.96
N ILE A 115 7.33 14.34 -23.30
CA ILE A 115 8.59 14.67 -22.60
C ILE A 115 9.62 15.23 -23.59
N LEU A 116 9.79 14.59 -24.75
CA LEU A 116 10.73 15.05 -25.78
C LEU A 116 10.37 16.44 -26.33
N LYS A 117 9.08 16.70 -26.54
CA LYS A 117 8.59 18.00 -27.04
C LYS A 117 8.76 19.14 -26.03
N GLN A 118 8.81 18.87 -24.73
CA GLN A 118 9.02 19.90 -23.72
C GLN A 118 10.47 20.39 -23.66
N ARG A 119 11.41 19.66 -24.28
CA ARG A 119 12.84 19.99 -24.28
C ARG A 119 13.36 20.55 -25.61
N VAL A 120 12.49 20.70 -26.62
CA VAL A 120 12.76 21.36 -27.92
C VAL A 120 12.03 22.69 -27.93
#